data_AF-A0A1U7VW97-F1
#
_entry.id   AF-A0A1U7VW97-F1
#
_cell.length_a   1.000
_cell.length_b   1.000
_cell.length_c   1.000
_cell.angle_alpha   90.00
_cell.angle_beta   90.00
_cell.angle_gamma   90.00
#
_symmetry.space_group_name_H-M   'P 1'
#
loop_
_entity.id
_entity.type
_entity.pdbx_description
1 polymer ?
#
loop_
_entity_poly.entity_id
_entity_poly.type
_entity_poly.pdbx_seq_one_letter_code
_entity_poly.pdbx_strand_id
1 'polypeptide(L)'
;MKEYKSVHDSFQTSDYYARNVCLRAFEHLLQRQLISLVDNRGHGQSVEFRPVRLLISSYELHQGLKSYRSCPAILHKLIDRGV
;
A
#
# COMPACT_ATOMS: atom_id res chain seq x y z
N MET A 1 1.71 -5.98 8.51
CA MET A 1 2.41 -4.85 9.18
C MET A 1 3.92 -5.00 9.32
N LYS A 2 4.51 -6.21 9.24
CA LYS A 2 5.96 -6.38 9.42
C LYS A 2 6.79 -5.63 8.37
N GLU A 3 6.42 -5.71 7.09
CA GLU A 3 7.12 -5.02 6.00
C GLU A 3 7.04 -3.50 6.15
N TYR A 4 5.84 -2.96 6.36
CA TYR A 4 5.66 -1.52 6.58
C TYR A 4 6.45 -1.02 7.80
N LYS A 5 6.42 -1.78 8.90
CA LYS A 5 7.22 -1.47 10.09
C LYS A 5 8.72 -1.49 9.76
N SER A 6 9.19 -2.50 9.02
CA SER A 6 10.60 -2.57 8.61
C SER A 6 11.02 -1.36 7.77
N VAL A 7 10.15 -0.88 6.87
CA VAL A 7 10.38 0.35 6.10
C VAL A 7 10.43 1.56 7.03
N HIS A 8 9.43 1.72 7.90
CA HIS A 8 9.38 2.81 8.87
C HIS A 8 10.65 2.86 9.74
N ASP A 9 11.08 1.71 10.27
CA ASP A 9 12.26 1.57 11.12
C ASP A 9 13.56 1.85 10.34
N SER A 10 13.64 1.44 9.06
CA SER A 10 14.84 1.60 8.22
C SER A 10 15.10 3.04 7.80
N PHE A 11 14.06 3.85 7.67
CA PHE A 11 14.15 5.22 7.16
C PHE A 11 13.81 6.29 8.20
N GLN A 12 13.47 5.89 9.43
CA GLN A 12 13.19 6.78 10.56
C GLN A 12 12.19 7.90 10.21
N THR A 13 11.13 7.55 9.49
CA THR A 13 10.09 8.52 9.12
C THR A 13 9.35 9.00 10.38
N SER A 14 8.99 10.28 10.46
CA SER A 14 8.12 10.79 11.52
C SER A 14 6.64 10.41 11.35
N ASP A 15 6.33 9.61 10.33
CA ASP A 15 4.97 9.22 9.98
C ASP A 15 4.36 8.31 11.05
N TYR A 16 3.19 8.70 11.54
CA TYR A 16 2.41 7.86 12.45
C TYR A 16 1.87 6.65 11.69
N TYR A 17 2.26 5.45 12.12
CA TYR A 17 1.69 4.22 11.63
C TYR A 17 0.98 3.47 12.77
N ALA A 18 -0.29 3.13 12.55
CA ALA A 18 -1.07 2.32 13.45
C ALA A 18 -1.95 1.38 12.64
N ARG A 19 -2.27 0.22 13.22
CA ARG A 19 -3.02 -0.84 12.53
C ARG A 19 -4.32 -0.34 11.91
N ASN A 20 -5.10 0.44 12.65
CA ASN A 20 -6.37 1.03 12.20
C ASN A 20 -6.19 2.09 11.09
N VAL A 21 -5.08 2.83 11.07
CA VAL A 21 -4.77 3.78 9.99
C VAL A 21 -4.42 3.01 8.72
N CYS A 22 -3.56 2.00 8.83
CA CYS A 22 -3.17 1.17 7.69
C CYS A 22 -4.34 0.37 7.13
N LEU A 23 -5.23 -0.14 7.98
CA LEU A 23 -6.43 -0.85 7.53
C LEU A 23 -7.36 0.07 6.73
N ARG A 24 -7.62 1.29 7.21
CA ARG A 24 -8.43 2.27 6.46
C ARG A 24 -7.78 2.65 5.13
N ALA A 25 -6.45 2.80 5.09
CA ALA A 25 -5.74 3.04 3.84
C ALA A 25 -5.91 1.86 2.85
N PHE A 26 -5.82 0.62 3.35
CA PHE A 26 -6.04 -0.58 2.55
C PHE A 26 -7.48 -0.68 2.00
N GLU A 27 -8.48 -0.42 2.84
CA GLU A 27 -9.89 -0.36 2.42
C GLU A 27 -10.11 0.73 1.36
N HIS A 28 -9.43 1.86 1.48
CA HIS A 28 -9.49 2.92 0.48
C HIS A 28 -8.89 2.47 -0.87
N LEU A 29 -7.81 1.66 -0.87
CA LEU A 29 -7.28 1.07 -2.11
C LEU A 29 -8.30 0.13 -2.80
N LEU A 30 -9.06 -0.65 -2.01
CA LEU A 30 -10.16 -1.47 -2.52
C LEU A 30 -11.28 -0.62 -3.13
N GLN A 31 -11.72 0.43 -2.42
CA GLN A 31 -12.75 1.36 -2.90
C GLN A 31 -12.36 2.03 -4.21
N ARG A 32 -11.07 2.32 -4.40
CA ARG A 32 -10.52 2.93 -5.62
C ARG A 32 -10.20 1.92 -6.72
N GLN A 33 -10.47 0.64 -6.52
CA GLN A 33 -10.17 -0.43 -7.48
C GLN A 33 -8.68 -0.47 -7.88
N LEU A 34 -7.80 -0.14 -6.94
CA LEU A 34 -6.35 -0.28 -7.11
C LEU A 34 -5.87 -1.69 -6.71
N ILE A 35 -6.65 -2.34 -5.87
CA ILE A 35 -6.53 -3.75 -5.49
C ILE A 35 -7.93 -4.38 -5.54
N SER A 36 -8.00 -5.70 -5.73
CA SER A 36 -9.24 -6.47 -5.63
C SER A 36 -9.06 -7.68 -4.72
N LEU A 37 -10.12 -8.05 -3.99
CA LEU A 37 -10.15 -9.33 -3.28
C LEU A 37 -10.21 -10.47 -4.31
N VAL A 38 -9.46 -11.55 -4.09
CA VAL A 38 -9.43 -12.71 -4.99
C VAL A 38 -10.53 -13.72 -4.64
N ASP A 39 -11.03 -13.68 -3.41
CA ASP A 39 -12.03 -14.60 -2.93
C ASP A 39 -13.46 -14.05 -3.04
N ASN A 40 -14.39 -14.90 -3.47
CA ASN A 40 -15.82 -14.58 -3.58
C ASN A 40 -16.55 -14.58 -2.21
N ARG A 41 -15.82 -14.47 -1.10
CA ARG A 41 -16.44 -14.42 0.23
C ARG A 41 -17.20 -13.10 0.35
N GLY A 42 -18.48 -13.21 0.70
CA GLY A 42 -19.40 -12.08 0.74
C GLY A 42 -18.96 -10.93 1.66
N HIS A 43 -19.62 -9.79 1.53
CA HIS A 43 -19.31 -8.50 2.16
C HIS A 43 -19.40 -8.45 3.70
N GLY A 44 -19.63 -9.59 4.38
CA GLY A 44 -19.84 -9.66 5.83
C GLY A 44 -18.62 -10.13 6.66
N GLN A 45 -17.49 -10.45 6.02
CA GLN A 45 -16.27 -10.87 6.71
C GLN A 45 -15.21 -9.77 6.72
N SER A 46 -14.35 -9.76 7.76
CA SER A 46 -13.19 -8.87 7.83
C SER A 46 -12.36 -8.97 6.54
N VAL A 47 -11.88 -7.82 6.06
CA VAL A 47 -10.96 -7.74 4.91
C VAL A 47 -9.58 -8.30 5.23
N GLU A 48 -9.25 -8.42 6.52
CA GLU A 48 -7.95 -8.93 6.96
C GLU A 48 -7.77 -10.42 6.64
N PHE A 49 -6.53 -10.79 6.34
CA PHE A 49 -6.14 -12.17 5.99
C PHE A 49 -6.82 -12.72 4.73
N ARG A 50 -7.43 -11.86 3.91
CA ARG A 50 -7.97 -12.22 2.60
C ARG A 50 -6.93 -12.00 1.51
N PRO A 51 -6.83 -12.91 0.52
CA PRO A 51 -5.92 -12.75 -0.60
C PRO A 51 -6.40 -11.61 -1.51
N VAL A 52 -5.45 -10.80 -1.96
CA VAL A 52 -5.72 -9.66 -2.86
C VAL A 52 -4.86 -9.71 -4.10
N ARG A 53 -5.38 -9.12 -5.17
CA ARG A 53 -4.66 -8.89 -6.43
C ARG A 53 -4.41 -7.40 -6.58
N LEU A 54 -3.18 -7.04 -6.96
CA LEU A 54 -2.85 -5.68 -7.37
C LEU A 54 -3.37 -5.45 -8.79
N LEU A 55 -4.12 -4.36 -8.98
CA LEU A 55 -4.71 -4.00 -10.27
C LEU A 55 -3.92 -2.92 -11.01
N ILE A 56 -2.83 -2.45 -10.40
CA ILE A 56 -1.89 -1.48 -10.97
C ILE A 56 -0.63 -2.22 -11.42
N SER A 57 -0.15 -1.93 -12.62
CA SER A 57 1.15 -2.43 -13.08
C SER A 57 2.33 -1.73 -12.38
N SER A 58 3.49 -2.38 -12.38
CA SER A 58 4.72 -1.75 -11.89
C SER A 58 5.02 -0.44 -12.63
N TYR A 59 4.79 -0.40 -13.96
CA TYR A 59 5.00 0.81 -14.76
C TYR A 59 4.10 1.97 -14.32
N GLU A 60 2.81 1.72 -14.15
CA GLU A 60 1.85 2.74 -13.68
C GLU A 60 2.19 3.24 -12.28
N LEU A 61 2.62 2.35 -11.39
CA LEU A 61 3.06 2.74 -10.05
C LEU A 61 4.28 3.68 -10.10
N HIS A 62 5.29 3.34 -10.91
CA HIS A 62 6.48 4.18 -11.11
C HIS A 62 6.13 5.57 -11.67
N GLN A 63 5.28 5.63 -12.70
CA GLN A 63 4.84 6.90 -13.28
C GLN A 63 4.00 7.73 -12.31
N GLY A 64 3.12 7.06 -11.54
CA GLY A 64 2.33 7.69 -10.50
C GLY A 64 3.20 8.41 -9.47
N LEU A 65 4.24 7.74 -8.95
CA LEU A 65 5.19 8.36 -8.01
C LEU A 65 5.93 9.55 -8.63
N LYS A 66 6.40 9.44 -9.87
CA LYS A 66 7.11 10.53 -10.56
C LYS A 66 6.23 11.77 -10.79
N SER A 67 4.95 11.56 -11.07
CA SER A 67 3.99 12.64 -11.33
C SER A 67 3.50 13.35 -10.07
N TYR A 68 3.63 12.72 -8.90
CA TYR A 68 3.12 13.25 -7.64
C TYR A 68 4.06 14.34 -7.10
N ARG A 69 3.62 15.61 -7.20
CA ARG A 69 4.44 16.80 -6.89
C ARG A 69 5.07 16.83 -5.50
N SER A 70 4.46 16.20 -4.52
CA SER A 70 4.93 16.16 -3.13
C SER A 70 5.26 14.74 -2.69
N CYS A 71 5.79 13.92 -3.61
CA CYS A 71 6.21 12.56 -3.31
C CYS A 71 7.37 12.55 -2.29
N PRO A 72 7.22 11.86 -1.15
CA PRO A 72 8.31 11.68 -0.22
C PRO A 72 9.50 10.97 -0.89
N ALA A 73 10.71 11.54 -0.76
CA ALA A 73 11.93 11.00 -1.38
C ALA A 73 12.23 9.54 -0.98
N ILE A 74 11.74 9.11 0.18
CA ILE A 74 11.81 7.72 0.64
C ILE A 74 11.10 6.75 -0.32
N LEU A 75 9.93 7.13 -0.87
CA LEU A 75 9.15 6.25 -1.75
C LEU A 75 9.89 5.97 -3.06
N HIS A 76 10.60 6.97 -3.59
CA HIS A 76 11.46 6.77 -4.76
C HIS A 76 12.58 5.76 -4.47
N LYS A 77 13.23 5.87 -3.31
CA LYS A 77 14.29 4.92 -2.91
C LYS A 77 13.79 3.49 -2.69
N LEU A 78 12.54 3.33 -2.24
CA LEU A 78 11.94 2.01 -2.04
C LEU A 78 11.63 1.32 -3.36
N ILE A 79 11.07 2.05 -4.32
CA ILE A 79 10.77 1.53 -5.65
C ILE A 79 12.04 1.13 -6.40
N ASP A 80 13.09 1.95 -6.34
CA ASP A 80 14.37 1.65 -7.00
C ASP A 80 15.06 0.41 -6.41
N ARG A 81 14.72 0.03 -5.17
CA ARG A 81 15.26 -1.17 -4.50
C ARG A 81 14.55 -2.47 -4.87
N GLY A 82 13.43 -2.42 -5.59
CA GLY A 82 12.71 -3.62 -6.06
C GLY A 82 12.23 -4.54 -4.94
N VAL A 83 11.83 -4.00 -3.79
CA VAL A 83 11.17 -4.76 -2.72
C VAL A 83 9.77 -5.16 -3.15
#